data_AF-A0A2U8DQZ9-F1
#
_entry.id   AF-A0A2U8DQZ9-F1
#
_cell.length_a   1.000
_cell.length_b   1.000
_cell.length_c   1.000
_cell.angle_alpha   90.00
_cell.angle_beta   90.00
_cell.angle_gamma   90.00
#
_symmetry.space_group_name_H-M   'P 1'
#
loop_
_entity.id
_entity.type
_entity.pdbx_description
1 polymer ?
#
loop_
_entity_poly.entity_id
_entity_poly.type
_entity_poly.pdbx_seq_one_letter_code
_entity_poly.pdbx_strand_id
1 'polypeptide(L)'
;MGISIKNVTENYGERIQRLALFDPLYKLQNKNSKDNSGNVIDYFSLGLLSLLFFFENMLVRNKKTGVRELASFLYELNEGKIDLSYEGFEKAARIIIETFRPPTGKRNFKVFYNWETRKEESVQYSILKADMADLETNTQYYTLDEQGLELIFATKEYFNEFQLSINQLVLRKQLEKGEFVGALRQIDEMSLDVKNLQDRIVRIKHEVNRNIVSTETYERYKSIIEDINMRLHREDEEFDELQSFVKETKEKVGNELTNDKDRKAYELIIQIDKELGQVHYDHRLLFKESIVLKTSALQSAQESLYYVGIDSFNFDQEIVSRLFSSPLPLNAARTLIEPFMYLERHKSWSPLTVFDKQRIENRNKQEKTQEFLSLEEAEEIKKGIKIQRENFKFISEILIQVMDDSYETSIEDVVEYMKENNYESILDYRTFYDFWIILHQRSPVAIDTGHKNEELLFGEAFDLLANKGKTLYVEETCKVLEVTERFTIKNMRLRLEDNHASI
;
A
#
# COMPACT_ATOMS: atom_id res chain seq x y z
N MET A 1 23.51 25.81 23.12
CA MET A 1 22.33 24.96 23.36
C MET A 1 21.84 25.21 24.77
N GLY A 2 20.80 26.01 24.95
CA GLY A 2 20.20 26.27 26.26
C GLY A 2 19.00 25.36 26.45
N ILE A 3 19.20 24.16 26.98
CA ILE A 3 18.10 23.25 27.31
C ILE A 3 17.41 23.82 28.56
N SER A 4 16.12 24.17 28.44
CA SER A 4 15.30 24.59 29.59
C SER A 4 15.12 23.38 30.51
N ILE A 5 15.76 23.41 31.68
CA ILE A 5 15.69 22.34 32.69
C ILE A 5 14.23 22.08 33.10
N LYS A 6 13.40 23.12 33.18
CA LYS A 6 11.98 23.00 33.52
C LYS A 6 11.21 22.13 32.52
N ASN A 7 11.46 22.30 31.22
CA ASN A 7 10.77 21.54 30.18
C ASN A 7 11.23 20.07 30.15
N VAL A 8 12.43 19.77 30.65
CA VAL A 8 12.94 18.39 30.75
C VAL A 8 12.36 17.67 31.97
N THR A 9 12.15 18.40 33.07
CA THR A 9 11.62 17.84 34.32
C THR A 9 10.09 17.81 34.39
N GLU A 10 9.39 18.48 33.47
CA GLU A 10 7.93 18.52 33.43
C GLU A 10 7.34 17.10 33.26
N ASN A 11 6.34 16.78 34.10
CA ASN A 11 5.67 15.47 34.15
C ASN A 11 6.60 14.29 34.46
N TYR A 12 7.72 14.54 35.16
CA TYR A 12 8.67 13.48 35.52
C TYR A 12 8.01 12.40 36.40
N GLY A 13 7.17 12.80 37.35
CA GLY A 13 6.43 11.88 38.22
C GLY A 13 5.48 10.95 37.45
N GLU A 14 4.74 11.48 36.49
CA GLU A 14 3.83 10.69 35.63
C GLU A 14 4.57 9.67 34.78
N ARG A 15 5.76 10.04 34.26
CA ARG A 15 6.62 9.11 33.51
C ARG A 15 7.14 7.98 34.39
N ILE A 16 7.55 8.29 35.62
CA ILE A 16 7.98 7.27 36.59
C ILE A 16 6.82 6.36 36.97
N GLN A 17 5.59 6.89 37.09
CA GLN A 17 4.40 6.08 37.32
C GLN A 17 4.18 5.06 36.20
N ARG A 18 4.26 5.48 34.93
CA ARG A 18 4.15 4.55 33.78
C ARG A 18 5.22 3.47 33.79
N LEU A 19 6.46 3.84 34.11
CA LEU A 19 7.56 2.88 34.21
C LEU A 19 7.38 1.92 35.40
N ALA A 20 6.81 2.38 36.52
CA ALA A 20 6.56 1.55 37.70
C ALA A 20 5.57 0.41 37.44
N LEU A 21 4.69 0.53 36.43
CA LEU A 21 3.77 -0.53 36.03
C LEU A 21 4.50 -1.81 35.56
N PHE A 22 5.72 -1.67 35.02
CA PHE A 22 6.52 -2.81 34.55
C PHE A 22 7.29 -3.51 35.68
N ASP A 23 7.45 -2.88 36.85
CA ASP A 23 8.25 -3.43 37.95
C ASP A 23 7.84 -4.85 38.39
N PRO A 24 6.54 -5.23 38.43
CA PRO A 24 6.14 -6.59 38.79
C PRO A 24 6.64 -7.65 37.80
N LEU A 25 6.73 -7.33 36.50
CA LEU A 25 7.30 -8.23 35.50
C LEU A 25 8.80 -8.43 35.74
N TYR A 26 9.54 -7.35 36.02
CA TYR A 26 10.96 -7.45 36.39
C TYR A 26 11.18 -8.21 37.71
N LYS A 27 10.26 -8.10 38.67
CA LYS A 27 10.27 -8.93 39.89
C LYS A 27 10.08 -10.41 39.58
N LEU A 28 9.26 -10.76 38.59
CA LEU A 28 9.10 -12.13 38.10
C LEU A 28 10.36 -12.64 37.40
N GLN A 29 11.02 -11.81 36.59
CA GLN A 29 12.29 -12.15 35.93
C GLN A 29 13.38 -12.54 36.93
N ASN A 30 13.42 -11.90 38.09
CA ASN A 30 14.41 -12.18 39.14
C ASN A 30 14.12 -13.48 39.94
N LYS A 31 13.03 -14.21 39.65
CA LYS A 31 12.71 -15.48 40.32
C LYS A 31 13.35 -16.66 39.59
N ASN A 32 14.38 -17.23 40.20
CA ASN A 32 15.12 -18.38 39.66
C ASN A 32 14.56 -19.74 40.14
N SER A 33 13.24 -19.97 40.04
CA SER A 33 12.72 -21.32 40.34
C SER A 33 13.08 -22.28 39.22
N LYS A 34 13.39 -23.52 39.61
CA LYS A 34 13.71 -24.60 38.68
C LYS A 34 12.53 -25.54 38.51
N ASP A 35 12.47 -26.09 37.32
CA ASP A 35 11.56 -27.14 36.92
C ASP A 35 12.01 -28.52 37.42
N ASN A 36 11.18 -29.56 37.29
CA ASN A 36 11.53 -30.93 37.70
C ASN A 36 12.74 -31.49 36.92
N SER A 37 12.90 -31.05 35.67
CA SER A 37 14.07 -31.33 34.82
C SER A 37 15.29 -30.43 35.09
N GLY A 38 15.22 -29.51 36.08
CA GLY A 38 16.33 -28.65 36.49
C GLY A 38 16.54 -27.36 35.67
N ASN A 39 15.68 -27.12 34.68
CA ASN A 39 15.68 -25.91 33.86
C ASN A 39 15.09 -24.71 34.62
N VAL A 40 15.56 -23.50 34.34
CA VAL A 40 15.01 -22.27 34.94
C VAL A 40 13.67 -21.95 34.29
N ILE A 41 12.65 -21.70 35.11
CA ILE A 41 11.32 -21.33 34.63
C ILE A 41 11.31 -19.83 34.29
N ASP A 42 10.91 -19.50 33.06
CA ASP A 42 10.76 -18.11 32.62
C ASP A 42 9.44 -17.49 33.14
N TYR A 43 9.48 -17.01 34.38
CA TYR A 43 8.33 -16.33 34.99
C TYR A 43 8.01 -14.98 34.37
N PHE A 44 8.95 -14.34 33.66
CA PHE A 44 8.68 -13.07 32.99
C PHE A 44 7.68 -13.30 31.84
N SER A 45 7.97 -14.27 30.98
CA SER A 45 7.10 -14.63 29.85
C SER A 45 5.76 -15.20 30.34
N LEU A 46 5.77 -16.08 31.35
CA LEU A 46 4.53 -16.60 31.95
C LEU A 46 3.70 -15.48 32.62
N GLY A 47 4.36 -14.49 33.21
CA GLY A 47 3.72 -13.31 33.79
C GLY A 47 3.01 -12.46 32.74
N LEU A 48 3.66 -12.20 31.60
CA LEU A 48 3.04 -11.47 30.49
C LEU A 48 1.86 -12.25 29.89
N LEU A 49 2.02 -13.56 29.65
CA LEU A 49 0.94 -14.44 29.18
C LEU A 49 -0.26 -14.45 30.13
N SER A 50 0.01 -14.43 31.44
CA SER A 50 -1.03 -14.33 32.46
C SER A 50 -1.84 -13.04 32.35
N LEU A 51 -1.19 -11.90 32.07
CA LEU A 51 -1.89 -10.63 31.84
C LEU A 51 -2.77 -10.67 30.59
N LEU A 52 -2.28 -11.25 29.49
CA LEU A 52 -3.05 -11.45 28.26
C LEU A 52 -4.27 -12.35 28.50
N PHE A 53 -4.10 -13.42 29.27
CA PHE A 53 -5.21 -14.30 29.66
C PHE A 53 -6.31 -13.56 30.43
N PHE A 54 -5.96 -12.71 31.40
CA PHE A 54 -6.96 -11.91 32.11
C PHE A 54 -7.63 -10.87 31.20
N PHE A 55 -6.91 -10.34 30.21
CA PHE A 55 -7.46 -9.39 29.24
C PHE A 55 -8.49 -10.03 28.32
N GLU A 56 -8.18 -11.19 27.72
CA GLU A 56 -9.12 -11.92 26.87
C GLU A 56 -10.39 -12.33 27.63
N ASN A 57 -10.24 -12.83 28.86
CA ASN A 57 -11.41 -13.17 29.67
C ASN A 57 -12.26 -11.94 30.06
N MET A 58 -11.63 -10.78 30.25
CA MET A 58 -12.35 -9.53 30.45
C MET A 58 -13.15 -9.11 29.20
N LEU A 59 -12.61 -9.29 28.00
CA LEU A 59 -13.31 -9.03 26.72
C LEU A 59 -14.51 -9.96 26.54
N VAL A 60 -14.34 -11.25 26.81
CA VAL A 60 -15.38 -12.29 26.71
C VAL A 60 -16.42 -12.18 27.85
N ARG A 61 -16.22 -11.25 28.80
CA ARG A 61 -17.05 -11.05 30.01
C ARG A 61 -17.11 -12.29 30.91
N ASN A 62 -16.07 -13.11 30.89
CA ASN A 62 -15.92 -14.24 31.78
C ASN A 62 -15.41 -13.75 33.15
N LYS A 63 -16.22 -13.91 34.20
CA LYS A 63 -15.91 -13.41 35.56
C LYS A 63 -15.28 -14.47 36.47
N LYS A 64 -15.10 -15.69 35.99
CA LYS A 64 -14.57 -16.83 36.77
C LYS A 64 -13.10 -17.10 36.44
N THR A 65 -12.24 -16.11 36.65
CA THR A 65 -10.80 -16.21 36.38
C THR A 65 -10.01 -16.18 37.69
N GLY A 66 -9.61 -17.35 38.17
CA GLY A 66 -8.83 -17.54 39.39
C GLY A 66 -7.51 -18.26 39.12
N VAL A 67 -6.87 -18.74 40.19
CA VAL A 67 -5.57 -19.42 40.13
C VAL A 67 -5.66 -20.73 39.34
N ARG A 68 -6.78 -21.46 39.46
CA ARG A 68 -6.97 -22.77 38.83
C ARG A 68 -7.15 -22.64 37.32
N GLU A 69 -7.94 -21.68 36.87
CA GLU A 69 -8.18 -21.42 35.45
C GLU A 69 -6.92 -20.91 34.75
N LEU A 70 -6.12 -20.11 35.45
CA LEU A 70 -4.81 -19.69 34.93
C LEU A 70 -3.83 -20.87 34.85
N ALA A 71 -3.83 -21.76 35.85
CA ALA A 71 -2.99 -22.95 35.84
C ALA A 71 -3.37 -23.93 34.73
N SER A 72 -4.67 -24.14 34.46
CA SER A 72 -5.13 -24.96 33.34
C SER A 72 -4.72 -24.35 32.00
N PHE A 73 -4.88 -23.04 31.83
CA PHE A 73 -4.45 -22.34 30.62
C PHE A 73 -2.94 -22.50 30.36
N LEU A 74 -2.10 -22.26 31.38
CA LEU A 74 -0.65 -22.42 31.25
C LEU A 74 -0.25 -23.87 30.99
N TYR A 75 -0.96 -24.84 31.57
CA TYR A 75 -0.72 -26.26 31.36
C TYR A 75 -1.05 -26.69 29.92
N GLU A 76 -2.19 -26.24 29.38
CA GLU A 76 -2.59 -26.52 27.99
C GLU A 76 -1.62 -25.90 26.98
N LEU A 77 -1.19 -24.65 27.21
CA LEU A 77 -0.28 -23.92 26.31
C LEU A 77 1.14 -24.53 26.29
N ASN A 78 1.55 -25.18 27.36
CA ASN A 78 2.94 -25.60 27.55
C ASN A 78 3.42 -26.67 26.55
N GLU A 79 2.52 -27.50 26.00
CA GLU A 79 2.82 -28.55 25.00
C GLU A 79 4.11 -29.38 25.29
N GLY A 80 4.46 -29.55 26.58
CA GLY A 80 5.63 -30.31 27.03
C GLY A 80 6.96 -29.56 27.07
N LYS A 81 6.99 -28.23 26.90
CA LYS A 81 8.23 -27.41 26.95
C LYS A 81 8.79 -27.25 28.37
N ILE A 82 7.92 -27.15 29.36
CA ILE A 82 8.23 -27.08 30.80
C ILE A 82 7.72 -28.38 31.46
N ASP A 83 8.60 -29.10 32.12
CA ASP A 83 8.36 -30.36 32.84
C ASP A 83 7.70 -30.14 34.23
N LEU A 84 6.58 -29.42 34.26
CA LEU A 84 5.77 -29.20 35.46
C LEU A 84 4.50 -30.05 35.44
N SER A 85 4.16 -30.64 36.59
CA SER A 85 2.82 -31.20 36.81
C SER A 85 1.78 -30.09 36.93
N TYR A 86 0.48 -30.44 36.84
CA TYR A 86 -0.61 -29.48 37.06
C TYR A 86 -0.49 -28.73 38.40
N GLU A 87 -0.09 -29.42 39.48
CA GLU A 87 0.19 -28.79 40.78
C GLU A 87 1.37 -27.81 40.73
N GLY A 88 2.37 -28.08 39.88
CA GLY A 88 3.48 -27.18 39.61
C GLY A 88 3.03 -25.90 38.91
N PHE A 89 2.15 -26.01 37.92
CA PHE A 89 1.53 -24.86 37.26
C PHE A 89 0.59 -24.08 38.20
N GLU A 90 -0.11 -24.74 39.13
CA GLU A 90 -0.92 -24.05 40.14
C GLU A 90 -0.05 -23.20 41.09
N LYS A 91 1.11 -23.72 41.49
CA LYS A 91 2.11 -22.95 42.27
C LYS A 91 2.66 -21.78 41.45
N ALA A 92 2.97 -21.98 40.17
CA ALA A 92 3.45 -20.92 39.30
C ALA A 92 2.39 -19.81 39.11
N ALA A 93 1.13 -20.20 38.86
CA ALA A 93 0.00 -19.30 38.75
C ALA A 93 -0.18 -18.45 40.01
N ARG A 94 -0.09 -19.08 41.19
CA ARG A 94 -0.17 -18.39 42.48
C ARG A 94 0.96 -17.38 42.66
N ILE A 95 2.19 -17.77 42.35
CA ILE A 95 3.37 -16.90 42.40
C ILE A 95 3.20 -15.66 41.51
N ILE A 96 2.65 -15.84 40.32
CA ILE A 96 2.41 -14.75 39.36
C ILE A 96 1.33 -13.80 39.90
N ILE A 97 0.20 -14.34 40.35
CA ILE A 97 -0.92 -13.55 40.90
C ILE A 97 -0.48 -12.77 42.15
N GLU A 98 0.24 -13.40 43.08
CA GLU A 98 0.76 -12.74 44.29
C GLU A 98 1.75 -11.61 43.98
N THR A 99 2.49 -11.73 42.87
CA THR A 99 3.43 -10.68 42.43
C THR A 99 2.69 -9.48 41.82
N PHE A 100 1.60 -9.72 41.08
CA PHE A 100 0.74 -8.66 40.55
C PHE A 100 -0.17 -8.03 41.61
N ARG A 101 -0.58 -8.81 42.61
CA ARG A 101 -1.41 -8.37 43.73
C ARG A 101 -0.94 -9.03 45.03
N PRO A 102 -0.20 -8.30 45.88
CA PRO A 102 0.26 -8.83 47.16
C PRO A 102 -0.92 -9.29 48.05
N PRO A 103 -0.79 -10.43 48.77
CA PRO A 103 -1.85 -11.00 49.60
C PRO A 103 -2.25 -10.11 50.79
N THR A 104 -1.42 -9.12 51.12
CA THR A 104 -1.71 -8.09 52.15
C THR A 104 -2.81 -7.10 51.75
N GLY A 105 -3.31 -7.13 50.51
CA GLY A 105 -4.33 -6.20 50.00
C GLY A 105 -3.85 -4.75 49.79
N LYS A 106 -2.59 -4.47 50.11
CA LYS A 106 -1.93 -3.19 49.85
C LYS A 106 -1.53 -3.10 48.37
N ARG A 107 -1.78 -1.93 47.77
CA ARG A 107 -1.32 -1.59 46.42
C ARG A 107 0.21 -1.67 46.35
N ASN A 108 0.74 -2.07 45.21
CA ASN A 108 2.18 -2.00 44.97
C ASN A 108 2.60 -0.52 45.00
N PHE A 109 3.82 -0.24 45.45
CA PHE A 109 4.33 1.12 45.48
C PHE A 109 5.79 1.18 45.06
N LYS A 110 6.17 2.31 44.45
CA LYS A 110 7.54 2.64 44.11
C LYS A 110 7.87 4.00 44.72
N VAL A 111 8.95 4.06 45.49
CA VAL A 111 9.50 5.30 46.03
C VAL A 111 10.55 5.80 45.05
N PHE A 112 10.48 7.07 44.68
CA PHE A 112 11.45 7.71 43.79
C PHE A 112 11.64 9.18 44.16
N TYR A 113 12.79 9.72 43.74
CA TYR A 113 13.06 11.14 43.88
C TYR A 113 12.50 11.88 42.66
N ASN A 114 11.52 12.75 42.87
CA ASN A 114 10.94 13.56 41.81
C ASN A 114 11.82 14.79 41.57
N TRP A 115 12.47 14.86 40.41
CA TRP A 115 13.37 15.96 40.04
C TRP A 115 12.64 17.28 39.73
N GLU A 116 11.33 17.21 39.47
CA GLU A 116 10.46 18.38 39.28
C GLU A 116 10.16 19.07 40.60
N THR A 117 9.70 18.30 41.59
CA THR A 117 9.30 18.81 42.92
C THR A 117 10.44 18.81 43.94
N ARG A 118 11.57 18.17 43.60
CA ARG A 118 12.78 17.96 44.44
C ARG A 118 12.49 17.23 45.75
N LYS A 119 11.49 16.34 45.76
CA LYS A 119 11.06 15.58 46.94
C LYS A 119 11.02 14.09 46.63
N GLU A 120 11.17 13.28 47.67
CA GLU A 120 10.84 11.86 47.58
C GLU A 120 9.32 11.70 47.55
N GLU A 121 8.84 11.05 46.49
CA GLU A 121 7.44 10.76 46.27
C GLU A 121 7.25 9.25 46.12
N SER A 122 6.06 8.77 46.47
CA SER A 122 5.69 7.38 46.32
C SER A 122 4.48 7.27 45.40
N VAL A 123 4.59 6.49 44.33
CA VAL A 123 3.47 6.17 43.46
C VAL A 123 2.94 4.80 43.83
N GLN A 124 1.62 4.69 44.00
CA GLN A 124 0.93 3.44 44.24
C GLN A 124 0.24 2.96 42.96
N TYR A 125 0.32 1.66 42.69
CA TYR A 125 -0.28 1.05 41.52
C TYR A 125 -0.84 -0.36 41.79
N SER A 126 -1.77 -0.79 40.95
CA SER A 126 -2.54 -2.03 41.07
C SER A 126 -2.77 -2.62 39.69
N ILE A 127 -2.35 -3.86 39.47
CA ILE A 127 -2.47 -4.52 38.15
C ILE A 127 -3.74 -5.39 38.10
N LEU A 128 -4.06 -6.07 39.20
CA LEU A 128 -5.25 -6.93 39.32
C LEU A 128 -6.13 -6.45 40.47
N LYS A 129 -7.45 -6.51 40.27
CA LYS A 129 -8.48 -6.28 41.29
C LYS A 129 -9.25 -7.58 41.57
N ALA A 130 -9.75 -7.75 42.80
CA ALA A 130 -10.69 -8.83 43.09
C ALA A 130 -12.08 -8.45 42.57
N ASP A 131 -12.77 -9.39 41.92
CA ASP A 131 -14.14 -9.21 41.43
C ASP A 131 -15.15 -9.91 42.36
N MET A 132 -15.12 -11.26 42.39
CA MET A 132 -15.98 -12.07 43.25
C MET A 132 -15.15 -13.10 44.03
N ALA A 133 -15.59 -13.42 45.24
CA ALA A 133 -15.04 -14.51 46.05
C ALA A 133 -16.15 -15.53 46.31
N ASP A 134 -15.88 -16.79 46.01
CA ASP A 134 -16.78 -17.87 46.38
C ASP A 134 -16.35 -18.43 47.75
N LEU A 135 -17.18 -18.17 48.75
CA LEU A 135 -16.94 -18.55 50.15
C LEU A 135 -17.04 -20.07 50.36
N GLU A 136 -17.73 -20.81 49.47
CA GLU A 136 -17.89 -22.26 49.59
C GLU A 136 -16.64 -23.01 49.11
N THR A 137 -15.96 -22.50 48.09
CA THR A 137 -14.76 -23.11 47.50
C THR A 137 -13.45 -22.44 47.92
N ASN A 138 -13.53 -21.35 48.72
CA ASN A 138 -12.41 -20.48 49.10
C ASN A 138 -11.60 -20.02 47.87
N THR A 139 -12.28 -19.76 46.76
CA THR A 139 -11.67 -19.30 45.50
C THR A 139 -11.87 -17.80 45.32
N GLN A 140 -10.79 -17.10 44.97
CA GLN A 140 -10.82 -15.68 44.65
C GLN A 140 -10.65 -15.49 43.15
N TYR A 141 -11.56 -14.73 42.55
CA TYR A 141 -11.49 -14.36 41.14
C TYR A 141 -10.89 -12.96 40.97
N TYR A 142 -10.03 -12.83 39.96
CA TYR A 142 -9.26 -11.62 39.67
C TYR A 142 -9.63 -11.10 38.28
N THR A 143 -9.69 -9.78 38.17
CA THR A 143 -9.84 -9.06 36.90
C THR A 143 -8.74 -8.01 36.77
N LEU A 144 -8.46 -7.56 35.54
CA LEU A 144 -7.51 -6.48 35.33
C LEU A 144 -8.05 -5.17 35.89
N ASP A 145 -7.17 -4.44 36.56
CA ASP A 145 -7.40 -3.07 37.00
C ASP A 145 -7.01 -2.08 35.88
N GLU A 146 -7.43 -0.81 35.97
CA GLU A 146 -7.20 0.19 34.91
C GLU A 146 -5.72 0.34 34.55
N GLN A 147 -4.84 0.30 35.54
CA GLN A 147 -3.38 0.38 35.35
C GLN A 147 -2.78 -0.93 34.81
N GLY A 148 -3.44 -2.07 35.05
CA GLY A 148 -3.09 -3.33 34.41
C GLY A 148 -3.43 -3.34 32.91
N LEU A 149 -4.55 -2.70 32.54
CA LEU A 149 -4.89 -2.44 31.14
C LEU A 149 -3.89 -1.49 30.48
N GLU A 150 -3.48 -0.41 31.17
CA GLU A 150 -2.46 0.52 30.67
C GLU A 150 -1.14 -0.19 30.34
N LEU A 151 -0.71 -1.13 31.19
CA LEU A 151 0.48 -1.96 30.94
C LEU A 151 0.32 -2.86 29.71
N ILE A 152 -0.83 -3.51 29.55
CA ILE A 152 -1.10 -4.37 28.38
C ILE A 152 -1.16 -3.52 27.11
N PHE A 153 -1.82 -2.37 27.15
CA PHE A 153 -1.86 -1.48 26.00
C PHE A 153 -0.48 -0.92 25.66
N ALA A 154 0.37 -0.63 26.64
CA ALA A 154 1.74 -0.19 26.42
C ALA A 154 2.66 -1.28 25.82
N THR A 155 2.32 -2.57 26.00
CA THR A 155 3.10 -3.72 25.49
C THR A 155 2.60 -4.27 24.16
N LYS A 156 1.32 -4.08 23.85
CA LYS A 156 0.76 -4.31 22.52
C LYS A 156 1.08 -3.10 21.64
N GLU A 157 1.24 -3.29 20.33
CA GLU A 157 1.17 -2.18 19.36
C GLU A 157 -0.13 -1.36 19.50
N TYR A 158 -1.13 -1.89 20.22
CA TYR A 158 -2.46 -1.33 20.46
C TYR A 158 -2.46 0.14 20.91
N PHE A 159 -1.50 0.62 21.69
CA PHE A 159 -1.48 2.05 22.08
C PHE A 159 -1.22 2.98 20.89
N ASN A 160 -0.46 2.54 19.89
CA ASN A 160 -0.29 3.29 18.63
C ASN A 160 -1.41 2.97 17.62
N GLU A 161 -2.18 1.90 17.83
CA GLU A 161 -3.18 1.42 16.88
C GLU A 161 -4.60 1.91 17.14
N PHE A 162 -4.92 2.37 18.36
CA PHE A 162 -6.25 2.85 18.76
C PHE A 162 -6.29 4.32 19.17
N GLN A 163 -5.18 5.06 19.04
CA GLN A 163 -5.11 6.50 19.38
C GLN A 163 -6.19 7.31 18.66
N LEU A 164 -6.38 7.09 17.36
CA LEU A 164 -7.38 7.83 16.59
C LEU A 164 -8.83 7.48 17.02
N SER A 165 -9.14 6.20 17.22
CA SER A 165 -10.47 5.73 17.66
C SER A 165 -10.82 6.20 19.09
N ILE A 166 -9.84 6.22 20.01
CA ILE A 166 -10.03 6.77 21.36
C ILE A 166 -10.27 8.28 21.30
N ASN A 167 -9.49 8.99 20.49
CA ASN A 167 -9.62 10.44 20.32
C ASN A 167 -10.99 10.81 19.72
N GLN A 168 -11.51 10.02 18.76
CA GLN A 168 -12.86 10.19 18.20
C GLN A 168 -13.97 9.99 19.25
N LEU A 169 -13.85 8.96 20.10
CA LEU A 169 -14.78 8.71 21.21
C LEU A 169 -14.77 9.84 22.25
N VAL A 170 -13.57 10.31 22.63
CA VAL A 170 -13.40 11.44 23.56
C VAL A 170 -13.99 12.71 22.97
N LEU A 171 -13.73 12.99 21.70
CA LEU A 171 -14.28 14.13 20.96
C LEU A 171 -15.80 14.11 20.94
N ARG A 172 -16.42 12.96 20.59
CA ARG A 172 -17.88 12.77 20.64
C ARG A 172 -18.41 13.08 22.04
N LYS A 173 -17.76 12.59 23.09
CA LYS A 173 -18.20 12.81 24.48
C LYS A 173 -18.05 14.26 24.95
N GLN A 174 -17.00 14.96 24.52
CA GLN A 174 -16.76 16.37 24.85
C GLN A 174 -17.78 17.27 24.16
N LEU A 175 -18.12 16.98 22.90
CA LEU A 175 -19.16 17.68 22.15
C LEU A 175 -20.55 17.50 22.76
N GLU A 176 -20.91 16.27 23.20
CA GLU A 176 -22.16 16.02 23.95
C GLU A 176 -22.27 16.86 25.24
N LYS A 177 -21.14 17.08 25.92
CA LYS A 177 -21.08 17.84 27.17
C LYS A 177 -20.98 19.36 26.96
N GLY A 178 -20.79 19.82 25.72
CA GLY A 178 -20.55 21.23 25.40
C GLY A 178 -19.13 21.73 25.73
N GLU A 179 -18.15 20.84 25.91
CA GLU A 179 -16.76 21.18 26.19
C GLU A 179 -15.96 21.42 24.89
N PHE A 180 -16.28 22.49 24.17
CA PHE A 180 -15.73 22.76 22.83
C PHE A 180 -14.22 23.03 22.79
N VAL A 181 -13.65 23.61 23.85
CA VAL A 181 -12.20 23.87 23.92
C VAL A 181 -11.41 22.56 24.04
N GLY A 182 -11.94 21.59 24.80
CA GLY A 182 -11.36 20.25 24.91
C GLY A 182 -11.45 19.49 23.59
N ALA A 183 -12.59 19.60 22.92
CA ALA A 183 -12.83 19.02 21.60
C ALA A 183 -11.83 19.52 20.55
N LEU A 184 -11.51 20.82 20.55
CA LEU A 184 -10.53 21.38 19.61
C LEU A 184 -9.13 20.79 19.83
N ARG A 185 -8.67 20.71 21.09
CA ARG A 185 -7.40 20.05 21.43
C ARG A 185 -7.38 18.58 21.00
N GLN A 186 -8.52 17.90 21.12
CA GLN A 186 -8.63 16.51 20.72
C GLN A 186 -8.45 16.34 19.20
N ILE A 187 -8.97 17.28 18.41
CA ILE A 187 -8.76 17.32 16.95
C ILE A 187 -7.29 17.58 16.61
N ASP A 188 -6.62 18.48 17.35
CA ASP A 188 -5.18 18.71 17.15
C ASP A 188 -4.35 17.44 17.41
N GLU A 189 -4.69 16.68 18.46
CA GLU A 189 -4.06 15.38 18.74
C GLU A 189 -4.33 14.38 17.60
N MET A 190 -5.56 14.31 17.09
CA MET A 190 -5.89 13.49 15.91
C MET A 190 -5.10 13.90 14.66
N SER A 191 -4.88 15.19 14.43
CA SER A 191 -4.08 15.68 13.30
C SER A 191 -2.63 15.21 13.38
N LEU A 192 -2.04 15.20 14.58
CA LEU A 192 -0.69 14.67 14.81
C LEU A 192 -0.63 13.16 14.58
N ASP A 193 -1.65 12.42 15.01
CA ASP A 193 -1.73 10.97 14.79
C ASP A 193 -1.81 10.61 13.31
N VAL A 194 -2.62 11.34 12.53
CA VAL A 194 -2.72 11.18 11.07
C VAL A 194 -1.37 11.44 10.39
N LYS A 195 -0.62 12.47 10.81
CA LYS A 195 0.74 12.75 10.29
C LYS A 195 1.73 11.64 10.66
N ASN A 196 1.69 11.14 11.88
CA ASN A 196 2.55 10.02 12.28
C ASN A 196 2.25 8.74 11.47
N LEU A 197 0.97 8.51 11.17
CA LEU A 197 0.54 7.41 10.31
C LEU A 197 1.07 7.57 8.88
N GLN A 198 1.00 8.78 8.32
CA GLN A 198 1.58 9.10 7.01
C GLN A 198 3.07 8.76 6.96
N ASP A 199 3.85 9.20 7.93
CA ASP A 199 5.29 8.91 8.02
C ASP A 199 5.58 7.41 8.15
N ARG A 200 4.68 6.65 8.76
CA ARG A 200 4.77 5.19 8.86
C ARG A 200 4.50 4.53 7.51
N ILE A 201 3.44 4.94 6.79
CA ILE A 201 3.10 4.42 5.46
C ILE A 201 4.23 4.68 4.47
N VAL A 202 4.84 5.86 4.48
CA VAL A 202 5.98 6.20 3.62
C VAL A 202 7.20 5.31 3.92
N ARG A 203 7.49 5.06 5.20
CA ARG A 203 8.57 4.14 5.60
C ARG A 203 8.31 2.71 5.12
N ILE A 204 7.10 2.19 5.33
CA ILE A 204 6.71 0.85 4.87
C ILE A 204 6.84 0.76 3.34
N LYS A 205 6.41 1.79 2.60
CA LYS A 205 6.58 1.85 1.13
C LYS A 205 8.03 1.69 0.70
N HIS A 206 8.95 2.40 1.36
CA HIS A 206 10.37 2.30 1.04
C HIS A 206 10.96 0.95 1.42
N GLU A 207 10.54 0.36 2.54
CA GLU A 207 10.99 -0.97 2.96
C GLU A 207 10.52 -2.07 2.01
N VAL A 208 9.25 -2.04 1.60
CA VAL A 208 8.67 -2.96 0.61
C VAL A 208 9.45 -2.89 -0.71
N ASN A 209 9.76 -1.69 -1.19
CA ASN A 209 10.51 -1.54 -2.44
C ASN A 209 11.98 -1.98 -2.35
N ARG A 210 12.60 -1.99 -1.16
CA ARG A 210 14.04 -2.25 -1.00
C ARG A 210 14.38 -3.66 -0.51
N ASN A 211 13.53 -4.25 0.33
CA ASN A 211 13.91 -5.40 1.16
C ASN A 211 13.19 -6.71 0.79
N ILE A 212 12.39 -6.75 -0.27
CA ILE A 212 11.65 -7.97 -0.61
C ILE A 212 12.58 -8.93 -1.36
N VAL A 213 13.30 -9.72 -0.57
CA VAL A 213 14.23 -10.76 -1.02
C VAL A 213 13.66 -12.16 -0.74
N SER A 214 12.73 -12.29 0.22
CA SER A 214 12.12 -13.58 0.58
C SER A 214 10.60 -13.54 0.67
N THR A 215 9.98 -14.70 0.46
CA THR A 215 8.54 -14.93 0.58
C THR A 215 8.01 -14.66 1.99
N GLU A 216 8.77 -15.00 3.04
CA GLU A 216 8.41 -14.71 4.43
C GLU A 216 8.32 -13.20 4.71
N THR A 217 9.25 -12.42 4.14
CA THR A 217 9.25 -10.97 4.31
C THR A 217 8.08 -10.33 3.55
N TYR A 218 7.74 -10.87 2.39
CA TYR A 218 6.55 -10.46 1.62
C TYR A 218 5.25 -10.73 2.37
N GLU A 219 5.06 -11.93 2.91
CA GLU A 219 3.86 -12.27 3.68
C GLU A 219 3.68 -11.38 4.90
N ARG A 220 4.79 -11.06 5.60
CA ARG A 220 4.77 -10.14 6.73
C ARG A 220 4.35 -8.72 6.34
N TYR A 221 4.91 -8.17 5.25
CA TYR A 221 4.50 -6.83 4.82
C TYR A 221 3.08 -6.82 4.26
N LYS A 222 2.66 -7.89 3.58
CA LYS A 222 1.29 -8.06 3.12
C LYS A 222 0.30 -8.01 4.28
N SER A 223 0.53 -8.77 5.35
CA SER A 223 -0.37 -8.75 6.52
C SER A 223 -0.43 -7.36 7.16
N ILE A 224 0.71 -6.69 7.34
CA ILE A 224 0.77 -5.33 7.89
C ILE A 224 -0.04 -4.33 7.03
N ILE A 225 0.11 -4.40 5.70
CA ILE A 225 -0.59 -3.49 4.77
C ILE A 225 -2.09 -3.78 4.73
N GLU A 226 -2.48 -5.06 4.75
CA GLU A 226 -3.89 -5.47 4.81
C GLU A 226 -4.56 -4.99 6.09
N ASP A 227 -3.87 -5.12 7.23
CA ASP A 227 -4.35 -4.64 8.53
C ASP A 227 -4.51 -3.11 8.57
N ILE A 228 -3.53 -2.37 8.03
CA ILE A 228 -3.60 -0.90 7.91
C ILE A 228 -4.79 -0.49 7.05
N ASN A 229 -5.00 -1.14 5.90
CA ASN A 229 -6.07 -0.79 4.97
C ASN A 229 -7.46 -1.08 5.58
N MET A 230 -7.63 -2.25 6.21
CA MET A 230 -8.87 -2.59 6.92
C MET A 230 -9.18 -1.60 8.05
N ARG A 231 -8.15 -1.11 8.75
CA ARG A 231 -8.32 -0.12 9.81
C ARG A 231 -8.72 1.24 9.26
N LEU A 232 -8.00 1.74 8.27
CA LEU A 232 -8.29 3.05 7.66
C LEU A 232 -9.70 3.09 7.06
N HIS A 233 -10.18 1.98 6.51
CA HIS A 233 -11.55 1.89 6.04
C HIS A 233 -12.57 2.07 7.16
N ARG A 234 -12.37 1.42 8.33
CA ARG A 234 -13.28 1.58 9.48
C ARG A 234 -13.22 2.99 10.05
N GLU A 235 -12.03 3.57 10.13
CA GLU A 235 -11.84 4.94 10.60
C GLU A 235 -12.50 5.97 9.67
N ASP A 236 -12.45 5.80 8.34
CA ASP A 236 -13.12 6.67 7.36
C ASP A 236 -14.65 6.68 7.61
N GLU A 237 -15.25 5.52 7.88
CA GLU A 237 -16.67 5.41 8.27
C GLU A 237 -16.96 6.13 9.60
N GLU A 238 -16.10 5.97 10.62
CA GLU A 238 -16.25 6.65 11.91
C GLU A 238 -16.09 8.18 11.79
N PHE A 239 -15.20 8.66 10.91
CA PHE A 239 -15.05 10.08 10.61
C PHE A 239 -16.29 10.67 9.95
N ASP A 240 -16.90 9.96 9.00
CA ASP A 240 -18.15 10.38 8.35
C ASP A 240 -19.28 10.54 9.40
N GLU A 241 -19.42 9.57 10.32
CA GLU A 241 -20.38 9.67 11.41
C GLU A 241 -20.08 10.88 12.32
N LEU A 242 -18.82 11.05 12.71
CA LEU A 242 -18.40 12.13 13.59
C LEU A 242 -18.65 13.50 12.92
N GLN A 243 -18.41 13.62 11.62
CA GLN A 243 -18.68 14.84 10.86
C GLN A 243 -20.19 15.12 10.78
N SER A 244 -21.03 14.10 10.60
CA SER A 244 -22.49 14.28 10.70
C SER A 244 -22.91 14.75 12.09
N PHE A 245 -22.32 14.20 13.14
CA PHE A 245 -22.63 14.57 14.52
C PHE A 245 -22.23 16.02 14.85
N VAL A 246 -21.07 16.49 14.35
CA VAL A 246 -20.65 17.89 14.51
C VAL A 246 -21.61 18.83 13.77
N LYS A 247 -22.07 18.47 12.56
CA LYS A 247 -23.07 19.25 11.82
C LYS A 247 -24.40 19.34 12.57
N GLU A 248 -24.90 18.22 13.10
CA GLU A 248 -26.11 18.23 13.93
C GLU A 248 -25.95 19.10 15.18
N THR A 249 -24.79 19.03 15.83
CA THR A 249 -24.50 19.83 17.04
C THR A 249 -24.44 21.32 16.70
N LYS A 250 -23.84 21.67 15.54
CA LYS A 250 -23.82 23.04 15.00
C LYS A 250 -25.22 23.58 14.72
N GLU A 251 -26.10 22.75 14.15
CA GLU A 251 -27.50 23.14 13.90
C GLU A 251 -28.28 23.34 15.21
N LYS A 252 -28.12 22.43 16.19
CA LYS A 252 -28.77 22.55 17.51
C LYS A 252 -28.37 23.83 18.23
N VAL A 253 -27.07 24.10 18.35
CA VAL A 253 -26.56 25.32 19.02
C VAL A 253 -26.88 26.58 18.22
N GLY A 254 -26.90 26.50 16.88
CA GLY A 254 -27.29 27.62 16.00
C GLY A 254 -28.75 28.05 16.18
N ASN A 255 -29.64 27.11 16.48
CA ASN A 255 -31.06 27.41 16.71
C ASN A 255 -31.33 28.06 18.09
N GLU A 256 -30.40 27.94 19.05
CA GLU A 256 -30.53 28.42 20.43
C GLU A 256 -29.82 29.77 20.69
N LEU A 257 -29.40 30.47 19.63
CA LEU A 257 -28.62 31.73 19.71
C LEU A 257 -29.37 32.87 20.43
N THR A 258 -29.22 32.94 21.75
CA THR A 258 -29.89 33.97 22.58
C THR A 258 -28.89 34.76 23.44
N ASN A 259 -27.70 34.20 23.74
CA ASN A 259 -26.70 34.81 24.64
C ASN A 259 -25.32 35.01 23.97
N ASP A 260 -24.50 35.92 24.50
CA ASP A 260 -23.15 36.22 24.00
C ASP A 260 -22.16 35.06 24.24
N LYS A 261 -22.43 34.21 25.24
CA LYS A 261 -21.70 32.95 25.47
C LYS A 261 -22.00 31.91 24.38
N ASP A 262 -23.24 31.87 23.88
CA ASP A 262 -23.66 30.91 22.86
C ASP A 262 -23.03 31.25 21.50
N ARG A 263 -22.80 32.55 21.24
CA ARG A 263 -22.03 33.01 20.06
C ARG A 263 -20.59 32.49 20.07
N LYS A 264 -19.90 32.58 21.22
CA LYS A 264 -18.53 32.06 21.35
C LYS A 264 -18.48 30.53 21.23
N ALA A 265 -19.46 29.83 21.80
CA ALA A 265 -19.59 28.39 21.61
C ALA A 265 -19.82 28.03 20.14
N TYR A 266 -20.68 28.78 19.44
CA TYR A 266 -20.95 28.60 18.02
C TYR A 266 -19.71 28.84 17.14
N GLU A 267 -18.91 29.88 17.44
CA GLU A 267 -17.62 30.13 16.77
C GLU A 267 -16.65 28.95 16.96
N LEU A 268 -16.55 28.40 18.17
CA LEU A 268 -15.72 27.22 18.44
C LEU A 268 -16.22 25.99 17.67
N ILE A 269 -17.53 25.79 17.54
CA ILE A 269 -18.09 24.67 16.76
C ILE A 269 -17.78 24.84 15.27
N ILE A 270 -17.84 26.06 14.72
CA ILE A 270 -17.43 26.32 13.33
C ILE A 270 -15.95 25.97 13.13
N GLN A 271 -15.10 26.31 14.11
CA GLN A 271 -13.69 25.99 14.06
C GLN A 271 -13.46 24.47 14.12
N ILE A 272 -14.14 23.77 15.04
CA ILE A 272 -14.13 22.30 15.15
C ILE A 272 -14.55 21.64 13.83
N ASP A 273 -15.65 22.08 13.22
CA ASP A 273 -16.16 21.56 11.93
C ASP A 273 -15.12 21.71 10.81
N LYS A 274 -14.42 22.86 10.77
CA LYS A 274 -13.37 23.13 9.79
C LYS A 274 -12.13 22.27 10.02
N GLU A 275 -11.58 22.26 11.24
CA GLU A 275 -10.36 21.52 11.57
C GLU A 275 -10.58 20.01 11.46
N LEU A 276 -11.74 19.51 11.91
CA LEU A 276 -12.10 18.10 11.74
C LEU A 276 -12.23 17.73 10.26
N GLY A 277 -12.83 18.61 9.45
CA GLY A 277 -12.92 18.42 8.01
C GLY A 277 -11.55 18.32 7.33
N GLN A 278 -10.56 19.10 7.79
CA GLN A 278 -9.19 19.03 7.29
C GLN A 278 -8.52 17.70 7.69
N VAL A 279 -8.63 17.29 8.96
CA VAL A 279 -8.08 16.00 9.43
C VAL A 279 -8.70 14.83 8.68
N HIS A 280 -10.02 14.87 8.45
CA HIS A 280 -10.71 13.84 7.68
C HIS A 280 -10.23 13.81 6.21
N TYR A 281 -10.02 14.96 5.58
CA TYR A 281 -9.47 15.02 4.24
C TYR A 281 -8.06 14.40 4.15
N ASP A 282 -7.18 14.77 5.09
CA ASP A 282 -5.81 14.25 5.15
C ASP A 282 -5.81 12.72 5.36
N HIS A 283 -6.66 12.23 6.26
CA HIS A 283 -6.84 10.80 6.50
C HIS A 283 -7.34 10.06 5.24
N ARG A 284 -8.33 10.61 4.54
CA ARG A 284 -8.87 10.02 3.31
C ARG A 284 -7.84 9.97 2.17
N LEU A 285 -6.92 10.94 2.13
CA LEU A 285 -5.77 10.91 1.23
C LEU A 285 -4.85 9.73 1.56
N LEU A 286 -4.53 9.52 2.84
CA LEU A 286 -3.74 8.36 3.29
C LEU A 286 -4.44 7.03 2.99
N PHE A 287 -5.75 6.96 3.17
CA PHE A 287 -6.51 5.77 2.82
C PHE A 287 -6.35 5.41 1.34
N LYS A 288 -6.47 6.40 0.44
CA LYS A 288 -6.21 6.20 -1.00
C LYS A 288 -4.79 5.73 -1.28
N GLU A 289 -3.78 6.35 -0.64
CA GLU A 289 -2.39 5.93 -0.77
C GLU A 289 -2.18 4.48 -0.29
N SER A 290 -2.84 4.08 0.79
CA SER A 290 -2.78 2.71 1.34
C SER A 290 -3.36 1.67 0.37
N ILE A 291 -4.42 2.02 -0.38
CA ILE A 291 -5.00 1.15 -1.41
C ILE A 291 -4.03 0.97 -2.58
N VAL A 292 -3.40 2.06 -3.03
CA VAL A 292 -2.38 2.02 -4.09
C VAL A 292 -1.19 1.16 -3.65
N LEU A 293 -0.76 1.30 -2.40
CA LEU A 293 0.33 0.51 -1.83
C LEU A 293 -0.03 -0.98 -1.73
N LYS A 294 -1.26 -1.31 -1.30
CA LYS A 294 -1.77 -2.70 -1.25
C LYS A 294 -1.84 -3.36 -2.63
N THR A 295 -2.19 -2.62 -3.67
CA THR A 295 -2.38 -3.18 -5.02
C THR A 295 -1.09 -3.18 -5.82
N SER A 296 -0.50 -2.00 -6.04
CA SER A 296 0.64 -1.83 -6.94
C SER A 296 1.96 -2.27 -6.32
N ALA A 297 2.23 -1.90 -5.06
CA ALA A 297 3.53 -2.21 -4.44
C ALA A 297 3.67 -3.68 -4.09
N LEU A 298 2.62 -4.32 -3.54
CA LEU A 298 2.64 -5.77 -3.28
C LEU A 298 2.72 -6.58 -4.57
N GLN A 299 2.01 -6.20 -5.63
CA GLN A 299 2.12 -6.89 -6.91
C GLN A 299 3.53 -6.76 -7.50
N SER A 300 4.09 -5.55 -7.51
CA SER A 300 5.47 -5.31 -8.00
C SER A 300 6.50 -6.11 -7.20
N ALA A 301 6.29 -6.22 -5.88
CA ALA A 301 7.13 -7.01 -5.01
C ALA A 301 7.04 -8.52 -5.25
N GLN A 302 5.83 -9.04 -5.49
CA GLN A 302 5.60 -10.44 -5.83
C GLN A 302 6.27 -10.80 -7.16
N GLU A 303 6.16 -9.92 -8.16
CA GLU A 303 6.82 -10.09 -9.45
C GLU A 303 8.34 -10.03 -9.29
N SER A 304 8.86 -9.10 -8.47
CA SER A 304 10.29 -9.03 -8.16
C SER A 304 10.82 -10.31 -7.51
N LEU A 305 10.08 -10.91 -6.56
CA LEU A 305 10.43 -12.22 -5.98
C LEU A 305 10.46 -13.33 -7.04
N TYR A 306 9.49 -13.32 -7.94
CA TYR A 306 9.42 -14.31 -9.02
C TYR A 306 10.65 -14.21 -9.94
N TYR A 307 11.04 -12.99 -10.33
CA TYR A 307 12.22 -12.79 -11.17
C TYR A 307 13.54 -13.05 -10.44
N VAL A 308 13.69 -12.70 -9.16
CA VAL A 308 14.87 -13.09 -8.35
C VAL A 308 14.98 -14.62 -8.23
N GLY A 309 13.84 -15.31 -8.12
CA GLY A 309 13.77 -16.77 -8.16
C GLY A 309 14.21 -17.36 -9.51
N ILE A 310 13.89 -16.69 -10.63
CA ILE A 310 14.32 -17.09 -11.97
C ILE A 310 15.82 -16.83 -12.18
N ASP A 311 16.32 -15.67 -11.77
CA ASP A 311 17.74 -15.31 -11.93
C ASP A 311 18.67 -16.15 -11.05
N SER A 312 18.18 -16.62 -9.90
CA SER A 312 18.91 -17.59 -9.06
C SER A 312 18.84 -19.03 -9.60
N PHE A 313 17.87 -19.34 -10.45
CA PHE A 313 17.74 -20.65 -11.07
C PHE A 313 18.55 -20.72 -12.37
N ASN A 314 19.82 -21.10 -12.26
CA ASN A 314 20.66 -21.35 -13.41
C ASN A 314 20.29 -22.70 -14.07
N PHE A 315 19.41 -22.66 -15.08
CA PHE A 315 18.94 -23.82 -15.85
C PHE A 315 20.09 -24.71 -16.35
N ASP A 316 21.19 -24.09 -16.78
CA ASP A 316 22.36 -24.79 -17.32
C ASP A 316 23.09 -25.61 -16.24
N GLN A 317 23.15 -25.08 -15.01
CA GLN A 317 23.76 -25.79 -13.89
C GLN A 317 22.80 -26.78 -13.22
N GLU A 318 21.54 -26.40 -12.96
CA GLU A 318 20.67 -27.24 -12.12
C GLU A 318 20.00 -28.38 -12.88
N ILE A 319 19.53 -28.13 -14.12
CA ILE A 319 18.80 -29.11 -14.91
C ILE A 319 19.74 -29.76 -15.92
N VAL A 320 20.36 -28.95 -16.78
CA VAL A 320 21.18 -29.43 -17.91
C VAL A 320 22.38 -30.21 -17.37
N SER A 321 23.17 -29.64 -16.45
CA SER A 321 24.34 -30.35 -15.92
C SER A 321 23.96 -31.66 -15.23
N ARG A 322 22.86 -31.73 -14.47
CA ARG A 322 22.40 -32.98 -13.82
C ARG A 322 21.92 -34.03 -14.81
N LEU A 323 21.24 -33.60 -15.87
CA LEU A 323 20.72 -34.48 -16.92
C LEU A 323 21.86 -35.08 -17.77
N PHE A 324 22.95 -34.34 -17.97
CA PHE A 324 24.13 -34.81 -18.71
C PHE A 324 25.18 -35.51 -17.84
N SER A 325 25.35 -35.13 -16.56
CA SER A 325 26.36 -35.71 -15.66
C SER A 325 25.91 -36.98 -14.96
N SER A 326 24.59 -37.14 -14.75
CA SER A 326 24.02 -38.36 -14.19
C SER A 326 23.04 -38.98 -15.18
N PRO A 327 23.23 -40.24 -15.61
CA PRO A 327 22.28 -40.90 -16.49
C PRO A 327 21.00 -41.17 -15.69
N LEU A 328 20.08 -40.19 -15.69
CA LEU A 328 18.77 -40.35 -15.11
C LEU A 328 18.04 -41.50 -15.84
N PRO A 329 17.26 -42.31 -15.12
CA PRO A 329 16.41 -43.30 -15.75
C PRO A 329 15.54 -42.65 -16.83
N LEU A 330 15.39 -43.32 -17.97
CA LEU A 330 14.73 -42.79 -19.17
C LEU A 330 13.32 -42.22 -18.90
N ASN A 331 12.62 -42.81 -17.93
CA ASN A 331 11.30 -42.32 -17.50
C ASN A 331 11.37 -40.97 -16.78
N ALA A 332 12.37 -40.74 -15.92
CA ALA A 332 12.54 -39.46 -15.22
C ALA A 332 13.01 -38.35 -16.18
N ALA A 333 13.90 -38.69 -17.12
CA ALA A 333 14.32 -37.77 -18.18
C ALA A 333 13.14 -37.39 -19.10
N ARG A 334 12.26 -38.35 -19.42
CA ARG A 334 11.04 -38.10 -20.20
C ARG A 334 10.11 -37.11 -19.49
N THR A 335 9.86 -37.27 -18.19
CA THR A 335 9.03 -36.33 -17.41
C THR A 335 9.59 -34.91 -17.40
N LEU A 336 10.92 -34.75 -17.41
CA LEU A 336 11.56 -33.43 -17.45
C LEU A 336 11.47 -32.75 -18.83
N ILE A 337 11.51 -33.54 -19.90
CA ILE A 337 11.53 -33.05 -21.29
C ILE A 337 10.12 -32.88 -21.87
N GLU A 338 9.14 -33.65 -21.38
CA GLU A 338 7.75 -33.66 -21.85
C GLU A 338 7.06 -32.28 -21.90
N PRO A 339 7.26 -31.34 -20.95
CA PRO A 339 6.70 -29.99 -21.03
C PRO A 339 7.27 -29.14 -22.18
N PHE A 340 8.49 -29.45 -22.62
CA PHE A 340 9.21 -28.73 -23.68
C PHE A 340 9.01 -29.36 -25.06
N MET A 341 8.53 -30.60 -25.10
CA MET A 341 8.17 -31.29 -26.33
C MET A 341 6.74 -30.93 -26.70
N TYR A 342 6.56 -29.77 -27.33
CA TYR A 342 5.28 -29.42 -27.92
C TYR A 342 4.96 -30.40 -29.05
N LEU A 343 3.81 -31.07 -29.00
CA LEU A 343 3.21 -31.59 -30.23
C LEU A 343 2.99 -30.40 -31.16
N GLU A 344 3.50 -30.46 -32.39
CA GLU A 344 3.26 -29.44 -33.41
C GLU A 344 1.77 -29.14 -33.49
N ARG A 345 1.35 -28.00 -32.94
CA ARG A 345 -0.02 -27.50 -33.12
C ARG A 345 -0.12 -27.00 -34.54
N HIS A 346 -0.80 -27.76 -35.39
CA HIS A 346 -1.17 -27.32 -36.72
C HIS A 346 -1.94 -25.99 -36.62
N LYS A 347 -1.39 -24.90 -37.19
CA LYS A 347 -2.03 -23.58 -37.24
C LYS A 347 -3.15 -23.61 -38.29
N SER A 348 -4.24 -24.29 -37.99
CA SER A 348 -5.47 -24.22 -38.78
C SER A 348 -6.48 -23.31 -38.09
N TRP A 349 -6.99 -22.35 -38.84
CA TRP A 349 -8.16 -21.59 -38.41
C TRP A 349 -9.38 -22.51 -38.41
N SER A 350 -9.97 -22.75 -37.24
CA SER A 350 -11.18 -23.55 -37.11
C SER A 350 -12.39 -22.67 -37.42
N PRO A 351 -13.26 -23.01 -38.39
CA PRO A 351 -14.49 -22.25 -38.66
C PRO A 351 -15.42 -22.09 -37.44
N LEU A 352 -15.26 -22.95 -36.44
CA LEU A 352 -16.02 -22.89 -35.19
C LEU A 352 -15.64 -21.68 -34.32
N THR A 353 -14.47 -21.07 -34.51
CA THR A 353 -14.08 -19.83 -33.80
C THR A 353 -14.97 -18.63 -34.13
N VAL A 354 -15.76 -18.68 -35.21
CA VAL A 354 -16.76 -17.64 -35.52
C VAL A 354 -17.88 -17.60 -34.47
N PHE A 355 -18.19 -18.74 -33.86
CA PHE A 355 -19.25 -18.87 -32.86
C PHE A 355 -18.76 -18.69 -31.42
N ASP A 356 -17.44 -18.57 -31.23
CA ASP A 356 -16.92 -18.20 -29.92
C ASP A 356 -17.41 -16.80 -29.53
N LYS A 357 -17.48 -16.55 -28.23
CA LYS A 357 -17.90 -15.25 -27.69
C LYS A 357 -16.98 -14.17 -28.23
N GLN A 358 -17.44 -13.44 -29.23
CA GLN A 358 -16.71 -12.30 -29.76
C GLN A 358 -16.66 -11.24 -28.68
N ARG A 359 -15.45 -10.77 -28.38
CA ARG A 359 -15.25 -9.67 -27.45
C ARG A 359 -15.81 -8.41 -28.13
N ILE A 360 -16.93 -7.90 -27.63
CA ILE A 360 -17.47 -6.63 -28.09
C ILE A 360 -16.59 -5.54 -27.49
N GLU A 361 -15.57 -5.10 -28.24
CA GLU A 361 -14.80 -3.92 -27.88
C GLU A 361 -15.70 -2.70 -27.99
N ASN A 362 -16.00 -2.07 -26.85
CA ASN A 362 -16.49 -0.70 -26.86
C ASN A 362 -15.38 0.19 -27.40
N ARG A 363 -15.61 0.86 -28.55
CA ARG A 363 -14.67 1.83 -29.16
C ARG A 363 -14.12 2.91 -28.21
N ASN A 364 -14.76 3.12 -27.05
CA ASN A 364 -14.35 4.10 -26.05
C ASN A 364 -13.49 3.55 -24.89
N LYS A 365 -13.17 2.24 -24.87
CA LYS A 365 -12.19 1.67 -23.94
C LYS A 365 -11.03 1.11 -24.75
N GLN A 366 -10.05 1.98 -25.04
CA GLN A 366 -8.69 1.48 -25.21
C GLN A 366 -8.31 0.79 -23.91
N GLU A 367 -8.30 -0.54 -23.92
CA GLU A 367 -7.54 -1.27 -22.91
C GLU A 367 -6.10 -0.82 -23.06
N LYS A 368 -5.65 0.00 -22.10
CA LYS A 368 -4.22 0.06 -21.80
C LYS A 368 -3.85 -1.35 -21.38
N THR A 369 -3.31 -2.14 -22.32
CA THR A 369 -2.46 -3.26 -21.97
C THR A 369 -1.46 -2.68 -20.98
N GLN A 370 -1.60 -3.04 -19.71
CA GLN A 370 -0.61 -2.72 -18.69
C GLN A 370 0.60 -3.63 -18.94
N GLU A 371 1.27 -3.41 -20.07
CA GLU A 371 2.67 -3.78 -20.19
C GLU A 371 3.42 -2.85 -19.24
N PHE A 372 4.06 -3.45 -18.24
CA PHE A 372 5.00 -2.78 -17.36
C PHE A 372 6.06 -2.10 -18.23
N LEU A 373 6.03 -0.78 -18.26
CA LEU A 373 7.15 0.03 -18.70
C LEU A 373 7.91 0.41 -17.45
N SER A 374 9.12 -0.10 -17.31
CA SER A 374 10.03 0.37 -16.26
C SER A 374 10.25 1.89 -16.42
N LEU A 375 10.42 2.61 -15.32
CA LEU A 375 10.64 4.07 -15.34
C LEU A 375 11.90 4.45 -16.13
N GLU A 376 12.86 3.53 -16.28
CA GLU A 376 14.07 3.69 -17.10
C GLU A 376 13.77 3.51 -18.61
N GLU A 377 12.93 2.56 -19.00
CA GLU A 377 12.48 2.39 -20.39
C GLU A 377 11.56 3.53 -20.86
N ALA A 378 10.79 4.14 -19.95
CA ALA A 378 9.88 5.23 -20.31
C ALA A 378 10.61 6.48 -20.84
N GLU A 379 11.83 6.76 -20.38
CA GLU A 379 12.65 7.86 -20.92
C GLU A 379 13.31 7.51 -22.25
N GLU A 380 13.77 6.28 -22.43
CA GLU A 380 14.34 5.80 -23.70
C GLU A 380 13.29 5.73 -24.80
N ILE A 381 12.08 5.26 -24.49
CA ILE A 381 10.94 5.23 -25.42
C ILE A 381 10.54 6.66 -25.80
N LYS A 382 10.51 7.60 -24.85
CA LYS A 382 10.24 9.02 -25.16
C LYS A 382 11.30 9.61 -26.11
N LYS A 383 12.58 9.27 -25.91
CA LYS A 383 13.66 9.68 -26.83
C LYS A 383 13.48 9.05 -28.21
N GLY A 384 13.16 7.75 -28.29
CA GLY A 384 12.89 7.05 -29.54
C GLY A 384 11.69 7.62 -30.31
N ILE A 385 10.59 7.92 -29.61
CA ILE A 385 9.40 8.56 -30.19
C ILE A 385 9.75 9.95 -30.73
N LYS A 386 10.58 10.72 -30.02
CA LYS A 386 11.00 12.05 -30.47
C LYS A 386 11.83 11.99 -31.76
N ILE A 387 12.80 11.07 -31.84
CA ILE A 387 13.62 10.85 -33.03
C ILE A 387 12.75 10.44 -34.23
N GLN A 388 11.78 9.53 -34.02
CA GLN A 388 10.88 9.12 -35.10
C GLN A 388 10.00 10.26 -35.61
N ARG A 389 9.55 11.17 -34.72
CA ARG A 389 8.78 12.37 -35.12
C ARG A 389 9.62 13.31 -36.00
N GLU A 390 10.86 13.58 -35.59
CA GLU A 390 11.78 14.41 -36.37
C GLU A 390 12.03 13.81 -37.76
N ASN A 391 12.18 12.48 -37.85
CA ASN A 391 12.33 11.77 -39.13
C ASN A 391 11.06 11.87 -40.00
N PHE A 392 9.86 11.68 -39.44
CA PHE A 392 8.61 11.79 -40.19
C PHE A 392 8.32 13.22 -40.64
N LYS A 393 8.68 14.22 -39.84
CA LYS A 393 8.65 15.62 -40.24
C LYS A 393 9.54 15.87 -41.46
N PHE A 394 10.78 15.39 -41.42
CA PHE A 394 11.72 15.55 -42.53
C PHE A 394 11.21 14.88 -43.82
N ILE A 395 10.64 13.67 -43.72
CA ILE A 395 10.01 13.01 -44.87
C ILE A 395 8.82 13.83 -45.39
N SER A 396 8.00 14.42 -44.52
CA SER A 396 6.89 15.28 -44.93
C SER A 396 7.31 16.60 -45.58
N GLU A 397 8.45 17.19 -45.16
CA GLU A 397 9.03 18.38 -45.81
C GLU A 397 9.45 18.06 -47.25
N ILE A 398 10.08 16.89 -47.46
CA ILE A 398 10.44 16.42 -48.80
C ILE A 398 9.18 16.17 -49.63
N LEU A 399 8.14 15.55 -49.06
CA LEU A 399 6.88 15.34 -49.76
C LEU A 399 6.24 16.65 -50.21
N ILE A 400 6.25 17.69 -49.38
CA ILE A 400 5.70 19.00 -49.74
C ILE A 400 6.45 19.64 -50.91
N GLN A 401 7.78 19.46 -50.96
CA GLN A 401 8.62 19.93 -52.07
C GLN A 401 8.34 19.16 -53.35
N VAL A 402 8.21 17.82 -53.29
CA VAL A 402 7.85 17.00 -54.45
C VAL A 402 6.45 17.34 -54.96
N MET A 403 5.53 17.67 -54.05
CA MET A 403 4.15 18.00 -54.39
C MET A 403 4.01 19.36 -55.07
N ASP A 404 4.91 20.34 -54.85
CA ASP A 404 4.83 21.72 -55.39
C ASP A 404 3.38 22.23 -55.57
N ASP A 405 2.85 22.33 -56.80
CA ASP A 405 1.49 22.80 -57.15
C ASP A 405 0.46 21.65 -57.38
N SER A 406 0.88 20.40 -57.26
CA SER A 406 0.07 19.20 -57.47
C SER A 406 -0.47 18.62 -56.16
N TYR A 407 -1.74 18.25 -56.17
CA TYR A 407 -2.43 17.62 -55.02
C TYR A 407 -2.29 16.09 -55.00
N GLU A 408 -1.56 15.51 -55.97
CA GLU A 408 -1.31 14.07 -56.07
C GLU A 408 0.17 13.79 -56.27
N THR A 409 0.75 12.86 -55.51
CA THR A 409 2.11 12.34 -55.72
C THR A 409 2.15 10.83 -55.58
N SER A 410 3.09 10.18 -56.27
CA SER A 410 3.36 8.75 -56.09
C SER A 410 4.69 8.50 -55.40
N ILE A 411 4.87 7.31 -54.80
CA ILE A 411 6.15 6.91 -54.21
C ILE A 411 7.26 6.95 -55.26
N GLU A 412 6.96 6.64 -56.51
CA GLU A 412 7.92 6.68 -57.62
C GLU A 412 8.51 8.08 -57.82
N ASP A 413 7.66 9.10 -57.85
CA ASP A 413 8.08 10.51 -58.03
C ASP A 413 8.94 10.99 -56.84
N VAL A 414 8.61 10.54 -55.63
CA VAL A 414 9.34 10.89 -54.40
C VAL A 414 10.71 10.20 -54.37
N VAL A 415 10.81 8.95 -54.83
CA VAL A 415 12.07 8.21 -54.91
C VAL A 415 12.99 8.82 -55.97
N GLU A 416 12.45 9.23 -57.12
CA GLU A 416 13.21 9.89 -58.18
C GLU A 416 13.76 11.25 -57.69
N TYR A 417 12.93 12.07 -57.04
CA TYR A 417 13.35 13.34 -56.45
C TYR A 417 14.40 13.16 -55.33
N MET A 418 14.31 12.12 -54.50
CA MET A 418 15.31 11.83 -53.47
C MET A 418 16.65 11.39 -54.06
N LYS A 419 16.65 10.70 -55.21
CA LYS A 419 17.88 10.33 -55.93
C LYS A 419 18.54 11.55 -56.59
N GLU A 420 17.76 12.46 -57.15
CA GLU A 420 18.27 13.69 -57.79
C GLU A 420 18.87 14.68 -56.79
N ASN A 421 18.34 14.76 -55.56
CA ASN A 421 18.77 15.72 -54.53
C ASN A 421 19.74 15.16 -53.48
N ASN A 422 20.39 14.01 -53.73
CA ASN A 422 21.35 13.34 -52.82
C ASN A 422 20.77 12.89 -51.46
N TYR A 423 19.48 12.56 -51.37
CA TYR A 423 18.84 11.99 -50.16
C TYR A 423 18.81 10.45 -50.15
N GLU A 424 19.64 9.80 -50.97
CA GLU A 424 19.63 8.35 -51.18
C GLU A 424 19.81 7.54 -49.88
N SER A 425 20.55 8.06 -48.90
CA SER A 425 20.74 7.42 -47.59
C SER A 425 19.44 7.17 -46.82
N ILE A 426 18.37 7.94 -47.08
CA ILE A 426 17.08 7.80 -46.38
C ILE A 426 16.30 6.58 -46.88
N LEU A 427 16.49 6.22 -48.15
CA LEU A 427 15.82 5.08 -48.79
C LEU A 427 16.34 3.72 -48.27
N ASP A 428 17.51 3.71 -47.64
CA ASP A 428 18.07 2.54 -46.96
C ASP A 428 17.53 2.31 -45.55
N TYR A 429 16.89 3.33 -44.95
CA TYR A 429 16.32 3.23 -43.62
C TYR A 429 14.86 2.76 -43.67
N ARG A 430 14.53 1.81 -42.78
CA ARG A 430 13.17 1.27 -42.62
C ARG A 430 12.12 2.37 -42.36
N THR A 431 12.52 3.45 -41.71
CA THR A 431 11.65 4.57 -41.31
C THR A 431 10.91 5.20 -42.49
N PHE A 432 11.51 5.25 -43.68
CA PHE A 432 10.85 5.75 -44.88
C PHE A 432 9.66 4.86 -45.29
N TYR A 433 9.84 3.53 -45.28
CA TYR A 433 8.77 2.60 -45.63
C TYR A 433 7.70 2.51 -44.53
N ASP A 434 8.12 2.55 -43.26
CA ASP A 434 7.19 2.55 -42.13
C ASP A 434 6.24 3.78 -42.21
N PHE A 435 6.74 4.95 -42.62
CA PHE A 435 5.93 6.15 -42.84
C PHE A 435 4.79 5.91 -43.83
N TRP A 436 5.10 5.37 -45.01
CA TRP A 436 4.12 5.09 -46.07
C TRP A 436 3.12 4.01 -45.69
N ILE A 437 3.58 2.92 -45.06
CA ILE A 437 2.72 1.82 -44.63
C ILE A 437 1.72 2.29 -43.57
N ILE A 438 2.17 3.10 -42.61
CA ILE A 438 1.29 3.61 -41.55
C ILE A 438 0.27 4.60 -42.11
N LEU A 439 0.66 5.46 -43.06
CA LEU A 439 -0.29 6.35 -43.74
C LEU A 439 -1.33 5.57 -44.54
N HIS A 440 -0.92 4.52 -45.27
CA HIS A 440 -1.85 3.65 -45.99
C HIS A 440 -2.85 2.96 -45.05
N GLN A 441 -2.38 2.39 -43.93
CA GLN A 441 -3.26 1.73 -42.95
C GLN A 441 -4.27 2.69 -42.28
N ARG A 442 -3.95 3.99 -42.22
CA ARG A 442 -4.80 5.01 -41.61
C ARG A 442 -5.66 5.78 -42.61
N SER A 443 -5.51 5.54 -43.91
CA SER A 443 -6.30 6.17 -44.97
C SER A 443 -7.79 5.77 -44.86
N PRO A 444 -8.75 6.71 -44.93
CA PRO A 444 -8.58 8.16 -45.11
C PRO A 444 -8.28 8.90 -43.80
N VAL A 445 -7.30 9.80 -43.83
CA VAL A 445 -6.91 10.62 -42.66
C VAL A 445 -7.52 12.01 -42.78
N ALA A 446 -8.40 12.38 -41.85
CA ALA A 446 -8.87 13.75 -41.70
C ALA A 446 -7.84 14.56 -40.91
N ILE A 447 -7.29 15.60 -41.54
CA ILE A 447 -6.33 16.52 -40.93
C ILE A 447 -7.14 17.60 -40.20
N ASP A 448 -7.52 17.33 -38.96
CA ASP A 448 -8.32 18.26 -38.15
C ASP A 448 -7.41 19.32 -37.50
N THR A 449 -7.58 20.58 -37.90
CA THR A 449 -6.75 21.73 -37.48
C THR A 449 -7.02 22.21 -36.04
N GLY A 450 -7.90 21.54 -35.30
CA GLY A 450 -8.43 22.03 -34.02
C GLY A 450 -7.67 21.62 -32.76
N HIS A 451 -6.88 20.54 -32.81
CA HIS A 451 -6.18 20.05 -31.63
C HIS A 451 -4.70 19.87 -31.94
N LYS A 452 -3.86 20.59 -31.17
CA LYS A 452 -2.42 20.35 -31.06
C LYS A 452 -2.19 18.90 -30.64
N ASN A 453 -2.13 18.00 -31.62
CA ASN A 453 -1.84 16.59 -31.44
C ASN A 453 -0.32 16.40 -31.27
N GLU A 454 0.28 17.19 -30.37
CA GLU A 454 1.71 17.14 -30.03
C GLU A 454 2.11 15.77 -29.43
N GLU A 455 1.13 14.93 -29.06
CA GLU A 455 1.37 13.58 -28.53
C GLU A 455 1.37 12.47 -29.61
N LEU A 456 0.91 12.72 -30.83
CA LEU A 456 0.86 11.69 -31.89
C LEU A 456 2.18 11.65 -32.70
N LEU A 457 2.61 10.44 -33.13
CA LEU A 457 3.83 10.23 -33.93
C LEU A 457 3.86 11.04 -35.24
N PHE A 458 2.69 11.37 -35.79
CA PHE A 458 2.54 12.14 -37.03
C PHE A 458 2.11 13.59 -36.80
N GLY A 459 2.05 14.08 -35.55
CA GLY A 459 1.53 15.42 -35.24
C GLY A 459 2.22 16.52 -36.06
N GLU A 460 3.54 16.57 -36.02
CA GLU A 460 4.33 17.57 -36.74
C GLU A 460 4.26 17.40 -38.28
N ALA A 461 4.12 16.16 -38.77
CA ALA A 461 3.97 15.87 -40.20
C ALA A 461 2.58 16.28 -40.72
N PHE A 462 1.52 16.09 -39.92
CA PHE A 462 0.17 16.54 -40.26
C PHE A 462 0.01 18.04 -40.15
N ASP A 463 0.68 18.72 -39.21
CA ASP A 463 0.69 20.19 -39.13
C ASP A 463 1.28 20.82 -40.40
N LEU A 464 2.31 20.20 -40.99
CA LEU A 464 2.90 20.65 -42.26
C LEU A 464 1.97 20.39 -43.45
N LEU A 465 1.30 19.23 -43.49
CA LEU A 465 0.37 18.85 -44.56
C LEU A 465 -0.99 19.57 -44.46
N ALA A 466 -1.38 20.01 -43.26
CA ALA A 466 -2.60 20.79 -43.00
C ALA A 466 -2.63 22.12 -43.77
N ASN A 467 -1.46 22.68 -44.10
CA ASN A 467 -1.35 23.90 -44.89
C ASN A 467 -1.78 23.73 -46.35
N LYS A 468 -1.90 22.49 -46.87
CA LYS A 468 -2.23 22.20 -48.28
C LYS A 468 -3.54 21.42 -48.49
N GLY A 469 -4.09 20.72 -47.50
CA GLY A 469 -5.32 19.93 -47.69
C GLY A 469 -5.94 19.45 -46.38
N LYS A 470 -7.23 19.12 -46.40
CA LYS A 470 -7.98 18.67 -45.20
C LYS A 470 -8.12 17.16 -45.08
N THR A 471 -8.05 16.43 -46.19
CA THR A 471 -8.19 14.97 -46.21
C THR A 471 -7.10 14.33 -47.06
N LEU A 472 -6.40 13.35 -46.48
CA LEU A 472 -5.32 12.61 -47.13
C LEU A 472 -5.76 11.18 -47.43
N TYR A 473 -5.67 10.81 -48.71
CA TYR A 473 -5.92 9.47 -49.21
C TYR A 473 -4.61 8.85 -49.69
N VAL A 474 -4.34 7.62 -49.27
CA VAL A 474 -3.26 6.80 -49.82
C VAL A 474 -3.86 5.56 -50.45
N GLU A 475 -3.62 5.34 -51.74
CA GLU A 475 -4.11 4.20 -52.51
C GLU A 475 -2.94 3.37 -53.04
N GLU A 476 -2.98 2.04 -52.84
CA GLU A 476 -2.02 1.12 -53.46
C GLU A 476 -2.28 0.98 -54.96
N THR A 477 -1.23 1.12 -55.78
CA THR A 477 -1.27 0.82 -57.21
C THR A 477 -0.62 -0.54 -57.50
N CYS A 478 -0.96 -1.16 -58.63
CA CYS A 478 -0.49 -2.52 -58.95
C CYS A 478 1.02 -2.64 -59.28
N LYS A 479 1.75 -1.52 -59.39
CA LYS A 479 3.17 -1.49 -59.77
C LYS A 479 4.05 -1.72 -58.53
N VAL A 480 5.00 -2.66 -58.62
CA VAL A 480 6.01 -2.91 -57.56
C VAL A 480 7.27 -2.13 -57.90
N LEU A 481 7.79 -1.36 -56.95
CA LEU A 481 9.04 -0.60 -57.07
C LEU A 481 10.15 -1.31 -56.29
N GLU A 482 11.26 -1.55 -56.96
CA GLU A 482 12.55 -1.89 -56.34
C GLU A 482 13.28 -0.59 -56.06
N VAL A 483 13.26 -0.13 -54.81
CA VAL A 483 13.79 1.18 -54.43
C VAL A 483 15.30 1.08 -54.17
N THR A 484 15.74 0.01 -53.48
CA THR A 484 17.13 -0.38 -53.22
C THR A 484 17.26 -1.92 -53.24
N GLU A 485 18.49 -2.47 -53.23
CA GLU A 485 18.73 -3.94 -53.24
C GLU A 485 18.05 -4.69 -52.07
N ARG A 486 17.65 -3.97 -51.02
CA ARG A 486 17.11 -4.52 -49.77
C ARG A 486 15.60 -4.33 -49.59
N PHE A 487 14.96 -3.39 -50.30
CA PHE A 487 13.56 -3.04 -50.08
C PHE A 487 12.74 -2.95 -51.38
N THR A 488 11.66 -3.71 -51.40
CA THR A 488 10.63 -3.71 -52.45
C THR A 488 9.32 -3.20 -51.85
N ILE A 489 8.71 -2.17 -52.45
CA ILE A 489 7.40 -1.66 -52.01
C ILE A 489 6.46 -1.49 -53.20
N LYS A 490 5.16 -1.76 -53.01
CA LYS A 490 4.16 -1.42 -54.02
C LYS A 490 4.02 0.10 -54.10
N ASN A 491 3.98 0.65 -55.31
CA ASN A 491 3.81 2.08 -55.50
C ASN A 491 2.45 2.50 -54.91
N MET A 492 2.45 3.54 -54.09
CA MET A 492 1.24 4.13 -53.52
C MET A 492 1.08 5.53 -54.06
N ARG A 493 -0.18 5.93 -54.32
CA ARG A 493 -0.53 7.30 -54.68
C ARG A 493 -1.11 8.00 -53.47
N LEU A 494 -0.54 9.14 -53.13
CA LEU A 494 -1.03 10.07 -52.11
C LEU A 494 -1.84 11.16 -52.80
N ARG A 495 -3.08 11.37 -52.35
CA ARG A 495 -3.97 12.45 -52.81
C ARG A 495 -4.37 13.33 -51.62
N LEU A 496 -4.22 14.63 -51.75
CA LEU A 496 -4.71 15.64 -50.82
C LEU A 496 -5.96 16.30 -51.41
N GLU A 497 -7.10 16.19 -50.73
CA GLU A 497 -8.32 16.90 -51.11
C GLU A 497 -8.54 18.12 -50.21
N ASP A 498 -8.83 19.27 -50.83
CA ASP A 498 -9.43 20.43 -50.19
C ASP A 498 -10.95 20.36 -50.34
N ASN A 499 -11.70 20.63 -49.27
CA ASN A 499 -13.18 20.62 -49.26
C ASN A 499 -13.83 21.70 -50.18
N HIS A 500 -13.09 22.28 -51.13
CA HIS A 500 -13.57 23.19 -52.15
C HIS A 500 -13.08 22.82 -53.57
N ALA A 501 -13.27 21.57 -53.98
CA ALA A 501 -13.52 21.19 -55.37
C ALA A 501 -14.19 19.79 -55.35
N SER A 502 -15.51 19.67 -55.42
CA SER A 502 -16.21 19.51 -56.70
C SER A 502 -17.73 19.71 -56.53
N ILE A 503 -18.30 20.52 -57.42
CA ILE A 503 -19.63 20.29 -58.01
C ILE A 503 -19.46 19.21 -59.08
#